data_AF-A0A930BUE1-F1
#
_entry.id   AF-A0A930BUE1-F1
#
_cell.length_a   1.000
_cell.length_b   1.000
_cell.length_c   1.000
_cell.angle_alpha   90.00
_cell.angle_beta   90.00
_cell.angle_gamma   90.00
#
_symmetry.space_group_name_H-M   'P 1'
#
loop_
_entity.id
_entity.type
_entity.pdbx_description
1 polymer ?
#
loop_
_entity_poly.entity_id
_entity_poly.type
_entity_poly.pdbx_seq_one_letter_code
_entity_poly.pdbx_strand_id
1 'polypeptide(L)'
;MTIEVSEIQRVFRYNGMTLPDVPGMTPREVRDLYSAQYPELISAEVEAGEVANGRQEYTFRKAVGTKGRGFAGSDGQRLAALKTAVELEFAGGTGTTGKLARALTRAKTLENAGAWECFVQQCMPSEREHHAPRVLLTSDMLAPLP
;
A
#
# COMPACT_ATOMS: atom_id res chain seq x y z
N MET A 1 7.85 -9.00 -62.05
CA MET A 1 7.48 -9.00 -60.62
C MET A 1 6.60 -7.78 -60.38
N THR A 2 5.30 -7.98 -60.25
CA THR A 2 4.31 -6.92 -59.97
C THR A 2 4.17 -6.79 -58.46
N ILE A 3 4.38 -5.58 -57.94
CA ILE A 3 4.11 -5.26 -56.54
C ILE A 3 2.65 -4.82 -56.49
N GLU A 4 1.80 -5.64 -55.90
CA GLU A 4 0.41 -5.26 -55.62
C GLU A 4 0.40 -4.37 -54.37
N VAL A 5 -0.02 -3.11 -54.53
CA VAL A 5 -0.14 -2.16 -53.44
C VAL A 5 -1.55 -2.27 -52.87
N SER A 6 -1.71 -2.95 -51.75
CA SER A 6 -2.97 -3.03 -51.01
C SER A 6 -3.11 -1.84 -50.05
N GLU A 7 -4.22 -1.11 -50.13
CA GLU A 7 -4.52 -0.01 -49.21
C GLU A 7 -4.82 -0.54 -47.80
N ILE A 8 -4.10 -0.03 -46.80
CA ILE A 8 -4.32 -0.39 -45.39
C ILE A 8 -5.44 0.50 -44.84
N GLN A 9 -6.51 -0.14 -44.32
CA GLN A 9 -7.60 0.58 -43.66
C GLN A 9 -7.20 0.98 -42.24
N ARG A 10 -7.29 2.27 -41.91
CA ARG A 10 -6.95 2.78 -40.59
C ARG A 10 -8.18 2.77 -39.71
N VAL A 11 -8.05 2.26 -38.49
CA VAL A 11 -9.14 2.22 -37.51
C VAL A 11 -8.67 2.91 -36.24
N PHE A 12 -9.38 3.93 -35.79
CA PHE A 12 -9.06 4.65 -34.57
C PHE A 12 -9.92 4.17 -33.42
N ARG A 13 -9.30 3.86 -32.28
CA ARG A 13 -9.98 3.51 -31.05
C ARG A 13 -9.67 4.50 -29.95
N TYR A 14 -10.72 4.93 -29.27
CA TYR A 14 -10.62 5.77 -28.10
C TYR A 14 -11.62 5.31 -27.05
N ASN A 15 -11.12 4.95 -25.85
CA ASN A 15 -11.95 4.59 -24.70
C ASN A 15 -13.07 3.56 -25.02
N GLY A 16 -12.75 2.55 -25.84
CA GLY A 16 -13.70 1.52 -26.30
C GLY A 16 -14.57 1.91 -27.49
N MET A 17 -14.55 3.16 -27.94
CA MET A 17 -15.27 3.65 -29.11
C MET A 17 -14.39 3.62 -30.35
N THR A 18 -15.00 3.40 -31.52
CA THR A 18 -14.34 3.53 -32.82
C THR A 18 -14.60 4.91 -33.39
N LEU A 19 -13.54 5.64 -33.71
CA LEU A 19 -13.63 6.96 -34.33
C LEU A 19 -13.51 6.82 -35.86
N PRO A 20 -14.33 7.54 -36.64
CA PRO A 20 -14.20 7.58 -38.10
C PRO A 20 -12.81 8.08 -38.54
N ASP A 21 -12.25 7.48 -39.60
CA ASP A 21 -11.04 8.00 -40.24
C ASP A 21 -11.40 9.18 -41.16
N VAL A 22 -10.50 10.17 -41.20
CA VAL A 22 -10.59 11.30 -42.12
C VAL A 22 -9.44 11.16 -43.13
N PRO A 23 -9.74 10.82 -44.41
CA PRO A 23 -8.71 10.57 -45.40
C PRO A 23 -7.87 11.84 -45.63
N GLY A 24 -6.56 11.67 -45.77
CA GLY A 24 -5.60 12.76 -45.96
C GLY A 24 -5.00 13.35 -44.68
N MET A 25 -5.47 12.94 -43.49
CA MET A 25 -4.90 13.37 -42.20
C MET A 25 -4.00 12.31 -41.58
N THR A 26 -2.92 12.75 -40.93
CA THR A 26 -2.08 11.89 -40.09
C THR A 26 -2.82 11.45 -38.82
N PRO A 27 -2.45 10.33 -38.17
CA PRO A 27 -3.10 9.88 -36.94
C PRO A 27 -3.10 10.93 -35.82
N ARG A 28 -2.09 11.81 -35.79
CA ARG A 28 -2.01 12.93 -34.84
C ARG A 28 -2.99 14.04 -35.17
N GLU A 29 -3.14 14.38 -36.44
CA GLU A 29 -4.12 15.38 -36.88
C GLU A 29 -5.56 14.88 -36.65
N VAL A 30 -5.81 13.58 -36.84
CA VAL A 30 -7.12 12.97 -36.51
C VAL A 30 -7.40 13.09 -35.01
N ARG A 31 -6.40 12.85 -34.14
CA ARG A 31 -6.53 13.08 -32.70
C ARG A 31 -6.86 14.54 -32.39
N ASP A 32 -6.15 15.47 -33.02
CA ASP A 32 -6.31 16.91 -32.78
C ASP A 32 -7.68 17.42 -33.28
N LEU A 33 -8.20 16.87 -34.38
CA LEU A 33 -9.56 17.13 -34.87
C LEU A 33 -10.61 16.69 -33.84
N TYR A 34 -10.50 15.44 -33.35
CA TYR A 34 -11.43 14.91 -32.36
C TYR A 34 -11.25 15.53 -30.97
N SER A 35 -10.16 16.23 -30.72
CA SER A 35 -9.93 16.93 -29.45
C SER A 35 -10.93 18.04 -29.17
N ALA A 36 -11.57 18.60 -30.22
CA ALA A 36 -12.66 19.56 -30.08
C ALA A 36 -13.91 18.95 -29.44
N GLN A 37 -14.17 17.65 -29.68
CA GLN A 37 -15.29 16.91 -29.10
C GLN A 37 -14.90 16.17 -27.82
N TYR A 38 -13.65 15.71 -27.73
CA TYR A 38 -13.10 14.94 -26.63
C TYR A 38 -11.84 15.65 -26.09
N PRO A 39 -11.97 16.62 -25.17
CA PRO A 39 -10.84 17.41 -24.66
C PRO A 39 -9.71 16.58 -24.04
N GLU A 40 -10.03 15.39 -23.54
CA GLU A 40 -9.07 14.37 -23.12
C GLU A 40 -8.04 13.96 -24.18
N LEU A 41 -8.35 14.09 -25.47
CA LEU A 41 -7.50 13.68 -26.58
C LEU A 41 -6.35 14.68 -26.81
N ILE A 42 -6.48 15.91 -26.30
CA ILE A 42 -5.42 16.94 -26.36
C ILE A 42 -4.13 16.40 -25.73
N SER A 43 -4.25 15.66 -24.63
CA SER A 43 -3.12 15.02 -23.94
C SER A 43 -3.00 13.53 -24.26
N ALA A 44 -3.73 13.00 -25.24
CA ALA A 44 -3.64 11.59 -25.57
C ALA A 44 -2.39 11.28 -26.41
N GLU A 45 -1.76 10.16 -26.09
CA GLU A 45 -0.70 9.58 -26.88
C GLU A 45 -1.31 8.66 -27.95
N VAL A 46 -0.75 8.70 -29.15
CA VAL A 46 -1.20 7.88 -30.29
C VAL A 46 -0.33 6.63 -30.33
N GLU A 47 -0.89 5.49 -29.92
CA GLU A 47 -0.23 4.19 -30.03
C GLU A 47 -0.62 3.55 -31.37
N ALA A 48 0.37 3.32 -32.24
CA ALA A 48 0.18 2.58 -33.48
C ALA A 48 0.25 1.08 -33.17
N GLY A 49 -0.86 0.37 -33.35
CA GLY A 49 -0.94 -1.08 -33.24
C GLY A 49 -0.38 -1.79 -34.46
N GLU A 50 -0.38 -3.12 -34.39
CA GLU A 50 0.05 -3.98 -35.50
C GLU A 50 -0.91 -3.90 -36.68
N VAL A 51 -0.35 -4.09 -37.88
CA VAL A 51 -1.14 -4.20 -39.11
C VAL A 51 -1.62 -5.66 -39.20
N ALA A 52 -2.90 -5.89 -38.89
CA ALA A 52 -3.51 -7.21 -38.96
C ALA A 52 -4.65 -7.20 -39.98
N ASN A 53 -4.65 -8.18 -40.90
CA ASN A 53 -5.71 -8.37 -41.90
C ASN A 53 -5.99 -7.13 -42.79
N GLY A 54 -4.95 -6.40 -43.18
CA GLY A 54 -5.08 -5.18 -44.00
C GLY A 54 -5.68 -3.98 -43.24
N ARG A 55 -5.77 -4.07 -41.90
CA ARG A 55 -6.21 -2.98 -41.02
C ARG A 55 -5.08 -2.60 -40.07
N GLN A 56 -4.88 -1.30 -39.89
CA GLN A 56 -3.98 -0.76 -38.89
C GLN A 56 -4.79 -0.05 -37.81
N GLU A 57 -4.66 -0.55 -36.58
CA GLU A 57 -5.37 -0.01 -35.43
C GLU A 57 -4.52 1.07 -34.75
N TYR A 58 -5.11 2.25 -34.54
CA TYR A 58 -4.52 3.33 -33.77
C TYR A 58 -5.32 3.52 -32.49
N THR A 59 -4.67 3.35 -31.34
CA THR A 59 -5.32 3.54 -30.05
C THR A 59 -4.91 4.89 -29.48
N PHE A 60 -5.89 5.74 -29.17
CA PHE A 60 -5.67 6.96 -28.43
C PHE A 60 -5.72 6.65 -26.94
N ARG A 61 -4.56 6.67 -26.29
CA ARG A 61 -4.45 6.43 -24.86
C ARG A 61 -4.30 7.76 -24.13
N LYS A 62 -5.16 8.01 -23.15
CA LYS A 62 -5.04 9.18 -22.27
C LYS A 62 -3.66 9.14 -21.59
N ALA A 63 -2.82 10.14 -21.82
CA ALA A 63 -1.56 10.23 -21.09
C ALA A 63 -1.89 10.52 -19.63
N VAL A 64 -1.72 9.51 -18.77
CA VAL A 64 -1.59 9.72 -17.35
C VAL A 64 -0.18 10.25 -17.11
N GLY A 65 -0.04 11.42 -16.50
CA GLY A 65 1.26 12.07 -16.30
C GLY A 65 2.28 11.09 -15.75
N THR A 66 3.27 10.69 -16.55
CA THR A 66 4.33 9.74 -16.18
C THR A 66 5.43 10.42 -15.38
N LYS A 67 5.08 11.43 -14.58
CA LYS A 67 6.01 12.14 -13.71
C LYS A 67 6.60 11.12 -12.72
N GLY A 68 7.88 10.81 -12.91
CA GLY A 68 8.61 9.79 -12.14
C GLY A 68 8.98 8.50 -12.89
N ARG A 69 8.59 8.29 -14.16
CA ARG A 69 9.01 7.08 -14.93
C ARG A 69 10.37 7.19 -15.64
N GLY A 70 10.98 8.37 -15.68
CA GLY A 70 12.22 8.65 -16.44
C GLY A 70 13.50 7.97 -15.93
N PHE A 71 13.44 7.14 -14.89
CA PHE A 71 14.61 6.52 -14.26
C PHE A 71 14.48 4.99 -14.16
N ALA A 72 13.83 4.37 -15.15
CA ALA A 72 13.48 2.95 -15.22
C ALA A 72 14.67 1.95 -15.10
N GLY A 73 15.92 2.42 -15.08
CA GLY A 73 17.11 1.58 -14.92
C GLY A 73 17.62 1.38 -13.48
N SER A 74 17.19 2.19 -12.50
CA SER A 74 17.72 2.11 -11.12
C SER A 74 16.71 2.35 -10.00
N ASP A 75 15.55 2.91 -10.32
CA ASP A 75 14.55 3.28 -9.31
C ASP A 75 13.83 2.09 -8.70
N GLY A 76 13.63 1.02 -9.47
CA GLY A 76 13.10 -0.24 -8.93
C GLY A 76 14.00 -0.84 -7.87
N GLN A 77 15.33 -0.77 -8.07
CA GLN A 77 16.32 -1.31 -7.13
C GLN A 77 16.45 -0.44 -5.88
N ARG A 78 16.42 0.89 -6.02
CA ARG A 78 16.44 1.82 -4.87
C ARG A 78 15.19 1.71 -4.02
N LEU A 79 14.02 1.61 -4.65
CA LEU A 79 12.76 1.46 -3.95
C LEU A 79 12.66 0.09 -3.25
N ALA A 80 13.13 -0.97 -3.91
CA ALA A 80 13.24 -2.29 -3.29
C ALA A 80 14.20 -2.28 -2.10
N ALA A 81 15.37 -1.65 -2.24
CA ALA A 81 16.34 -1.50 -1.15
C ALA A 81 15.77 -0.69 0.02
N LEU A 82 15.08 0.41 -0.26
CA LEU A 82 14.42 1.22 0.77
C LEU A 82 13.34 0.42 1.50
N LYS A 83 12.51 -0.32 0.77
CA LYS A 83 11.50 -1.20 1.37
C LYS A 83 12.13 -2.23 2.31
N THR A 84 13.20 -2.89 1.87
CA THR A 84 13.92 -3.85 2.73
C THR A 84 14.54 -3.19 3.96
N ALA A 85 15.09 -1.98 3.83
CA ALA A 85 15.65 -1.24 4.96
C ALA A 85 14.58 -0.86 5.99
N VAL A 86 13.42 -0.39 5.51
CA VAL A 86 12.26 -0.06 6.34
C VAL A 86 11.73 -1.31 7.05
N GLU A 87 11.60 -2.44 6.35
CA GLU A 87 11.17 -3.70 6.95
C GLU A 87 12.14 -4.19 8.04
N LEU A 88 13.45 -4.04 7.85
CA LEU A 88 14.46 -4.36 8.87
C LEU A 88 14.38 -3.42 10.09
N GLU A 89 14.07 -2.14 9.87
CA GLU A 89 13.81 -1.19 10.95
C GLU A 89 12.55 -1.54 11.75
N PHE A 90 11.46 -1.88 11.06
CA PHE A 90 10.21 -2.33 11.68
C PHE A 90 10.37 -3.67 12.42
N ALA A 91 11.25 -4.56 11.94
CA ALA A 91 11.64 -5.79 12.63
C ALA A 91 12.53 -5.54 13.87
N GLY A 92 12.81 -4.27 14.20
CA GLY A 92 13.56 -3.90 15.40
C GLY A 92 15.08 -4.10 15.28
N GLY A 93 15.62 -4.18 14.06
CA GLY A 93 17.04 -4.50 13.84
C GLY A 93 18.01 -3.36 14.15
N THR A 94 17.62 -2.10 13.99
CA THR A 94 18.60 -0.98 13.93
C THR A 94 18.19 0.31 14.67
N GLY A 95 16.94 0.42 15.13
CA GLY A 95 16.44 1.61 15.84
C GLY A 95 16.72 1.64 17.35
N THR A 96 16.38 2.75 18.01
CA THR A 96 16.39 2.89 19.49
C THR A 96 15.54 1.81 20.17
N THR A 97 14.41 1.45 19.55
CA THR A 97 13.55 0.33 19.95
C THR A 97 14.30 -1.01 19.92
N GLY A 98 15.12 -1.24 18.89
CA GLY A 98 15.95 -2.44 18.78
C GLY A 98 17.06 -2.52 19.84
N LYS A 99 17.69 -1.39 20.15
CA LYS A 99 18.66 -1.28 21.25
C LYS A 99 18.03 -1.60 22.61
N LEU A 100 16.83 -1.08 22.85
CA LEU A 100 16.07 -1.37 24.06
C LEU A 100 15.65 -2.84 24.13
N ALA A 101 15.08 -3.40 23.06
CA ALA A 101 14.70 -4.81 22.99
C ALA A 101 15.90 -5.74 23.26
N ARG A 102 17.07 -5.43 22.70
CA ARG A 102 18.31 -6.17 22.97
C ARG A 102 18.80 -5.99 24.41
N ALA A 103 18.61 -4.82 25.03
CA ALA A 103 18.98 -4.59 26.42
C ALA A 103 18.07 -5.35 27.41
N LEU A 104 16.77 -5.43 27.09
CA LEU A 104 15.77 -6.14 27.88
C LEU A 104 15.93 -7.67 27.81
N THR A 105 16.46 -8.18 26.69
CA THR A 105 16.72 -9.62 26.50
C THR A 105 18.06 -10.11 27.07
N ARG A 106 18.86 -9.25 27.72
CA ARG A 106 20.11 -9.68 28.38
C ARG A 106 19.79 -10.58 29.57
N ALA A 107 20.58 -11.64 29.78
CA ALA A 107 20.41 -12.62 30.86
C ALA A 107 20.23 -11.94 32.23
N LYS A 108 21.12 -11.02 32.60
CA LYS A 108 21.03 -10.28 33.87
C LYS A 108 19.76 -9.44 34.02
N THR A 109 19.23 -8.88 32.93
CA THR A 109 17.98 -8.11 32.95
C THR A 109 16.79 -9.02 33.21
N LEU A 110 16.77 -10.20 32.58
CA LEU A 110 15.75 -11.22 32.77
C LEU A 110 15.80 -11.84 34.17
N GLU A 111 17.00 -12.13 34.69
CA GLU A 111 17.20 -12.63 36.06
C GLU A 111 16.67 -11.62 37.09
N ASN A 112 17.02 -10.35 36.93
CA ASN A 112 16.51 -9.30 37.82
C ASN A 112 14.99 -9.15 37.72
N ALA A 113 14.42 -9.17 36.51
CA ALA A 113 12.97 -9.12 36.31
C ALA A 113 12.27 -10.31 36.98
N GLY A 114 12.82 -11.52 36.84
CA GLY A 114 12.31 -12.72 37.51
C GLY A 114 12.39 -12.65 39.03
N ALA A 115 13.45 -12.07 39.59
CA ALA A 115 13.55 -11.86 41.04
C ALA A 115 12.46 -10.89 41.56
N TRP A 116 12.19 -9.82 40.82
CA TRP A 116 11.08 -8.90 41.11
C TRP A 116 9.72 -9.58 40.99
N GLU A 117 9.51 -10.39 39.95
CA GLU A 117 8.28 -11.15 39.76
C GLU A 117 8.04 -12.13 40.92
N CYS A 118 9.06 -12.89 41.33
CA CYS A 118 8.99 -13.76 42.51
C CYS A 118 8.64 -12.99 43.79
N PHE A 119 9.30 -11.84 44.01
CA PHE A 119 9.01 -10.98 45.16
C PHE A 119 7.56 -10.51 45.16
N VAL A 120 7.05 -10.05 44.01
CA VAL A 120 5.64 -9.63 43.88
C VAL A 120 4.71 -10.80 44.16
N GLN A 121 4.95 -11.98 43.60
CA GLN A 121 4.14 -13.18 43.87
C GLN A 121 4.15 -13.58 45.36
N GLN A 122 5.25 -13.32 46.07
CA GLN A 122 5.38 -13.57 47.51
C GLN A 122 4.70 -12.52 48.38
N CYS A 123 4.67 -11.26 47.94
CA CYS A 123 4.05 -10.16 48.67
C CYS A 123 2.57 -9.94 48.33
N MET A 124 2.07 -10.54 47.25
CA MET A 124 0.65 -10.56 46.96
C MET A 124 -0.07 -11.31 48.10
N PRO A 125 -1.03 -10.67 48.80
CA PRO A 125 -1.75 -11.34 49.88
C PRO A 125 -2.45 -12.56 49.31
N SER A 126 -2.17 -13.74 49.87
CA SER A 126 -2.91 -14.93 49.49
C SER A 126 -4.39 -14.65 49.76
N GLU A 127 -5.25 -14.85 48.76
CA GLU A 127 -6.71 -14.66 48.90
C GLU A 127 -7.30 -15.45 50.08
N ARG A 128 -6.54 -16.39 50.65
CA ARG A 128 -6.86 -17.23 51.80
C ARG A 128 -6.98 -16.48 53.13
N GLU A 129 -6.37 -15.31 53.31
CA GLU A 129 -6.49 -14.57 54.59
C GLU A 129 -7.82 -13.81 54.74
N HIS A 130 -8.55 -13.59 53.64
CA HIS A 130 -9.84 -12.88 53.66
C HIS A 130 -11.03 -13.75 54.11
N HIS A 131 -10.80 -15.02 54.47
CA HIS A 131 -11.83 -15.93 55.02
C HIS A 131 -11.68 -16.18 56.52
N ALA A 132 -11.05 -15.28 57.27
CA ALA A 132 -11.38 -15.18 58.68
C ALA A 132 -12.84 -14.70 58.78
N PRO A 133 -13.79 -15.49 59.34
CA PRO A 133 -15.17 -15.06 59.43
C PRO A 133 -15.22 -13.81 60.31
N ARG A 134 -15.40 -12.64 59.70
CA ARG A 134 -15.76 -11.44 60.45
C ARG A 134 -17.11 -11.71 61.09
N VAL A 135 -17.12 -11.99 62.39
CA VAL A 135 -18.34 -12.01 63.18
C VAL A 135 -18.83 -10.56 63.25
N LEU A 136 -19.66 -10.18 62.28
CA LEU A 136 -20.37 -8.91 62.31
C LEU A 136 -21.57 -9.09 63.24
N LEU A 137 -21.61 -8.32 64.33
CA LEU A 137 -22.81 -8.24 65.17
C LEU A 137 -23.95 -7.68 64.32
N THR A 138 -25.08 -8.40 64.25
CA THR A 138 -26.30 -7.94 63.58
C THR A 138 -26.98 -6.83 64.39
N SER A 139 -27.73 -5.96 63.73
CA SER A 139 -28.34 -4.74 64.32
C SER A 139 -29.16 -5.01 65.60
N ASP A 140 -29.68 -6.23 65.69
CA ASP A 140 -30.49 -6.84 66.74
C ASP A 140 -29.70 -7.16 68.02
N MET A 141 -28.36 -7.10 67.95
CA MET A 141 -27.44 -7.28 69.09
C MET A 141 -27.00 -5.94 69.73
N LEU A 142 -27.46 -4.79 69.22
CA LEU A 142 -27.20 -3.47 69.81
C LEU A 142 -28.31 -3.08 70.80
N ALA A 143 -27.92 -2.56 71.97
CA ALA A 143 -28.87 -2.07 72.97
C ALA A 143 -29.69 -0.89 72.42
N PRO A 144 -31.02 -0.82 72.67
CA PRO A 144 -31.84 0.27 72.18
C PRO A 144 -31.40 1.59 72.83
N LEU A 145 -31.24 2.62 71.98
CA LEU A 145 -30.86 3.96 72.40
C LEU A 145 -31.99 4.59 73.25
N PRO A 146 -31.67 5.33 74.32
CA PRO A 146 -32.65 5.93 75.22
C PRO A 146 -33.45 7.08 74.60
#